data_AF-A0A1B7N9Z3-F1
#
_entry.id   AF-A0A1B7N9Z3-F1
#
_cell.length_a   1.000
_cell.length_b   1.000
_cell.length_c   1.000
_cell.angle_alpha   90.00
_cell.angle_beta   90.00
_cell.angle_gamma   90.00
#
_symmetry.space_group_name_H-M   'P 1'
#
loop_
_entity.id
_entity.type
_entity.pdbx_description
1 polymer ?
#
loop_
_entity_poly.entity_id
_entity_poly.type
_entity_poly.pdbx_seq_one_letter_code
_entity_poly.pdbx_strand_id
1 'polypeptide(L)' 'MRFSFLVTITALTASMSVSACSELGDPCSANVDCCDYPISGLYCPTGTVCIYATDPPDRLTHLAA' A
#
# COMPACT_ATOMS: atom_id res chain seq x y z
N MET A 1 -4.24 19.62 -41.50
CA MET A 1 -4.37 19.91 -40.04
C MET A 1 -4.75 18.63 -39.30
N ARG A 2 -3.81 17.70 -39.09
CA ARG A 2 -4.08 16.42 -38.40
C ARG A 2 -2.82 15.88 -37.72
N PHE A 3 -2.37 16.53 -36.64
CA PHE A 3 -1.27 16.00 -35.81
C PHE A 3 -1.39 16.35 -34.30
N SER A 4 -2.58 16.71 -33.81
CA SER A 4 -2.72 17.23 -32.43
C SER A 4 -3.30 16.25 -31.40
N PHE A 5 -3.86 15.10 -31.79
CA PHE A 5 -4.56 14.23 -30.82
C PHE A 5 -3.66 13.21 -30.12
N LEU A 6 -2.49 12.88 -30.67
CA LEU A 6 -1.63 11.83 -30.12
C LEU A 6 -0.75 12.30 -28.95
N VAL A 7 -0.48 13.61 -28.85
CA VAL A 7 0.38 14.18 -27.80
C VAL A 7 -0.34 14.25 -26.46
N THR A 8 -1.67 14.33 -26.45
CA THR A 8 -2.47 14.47 -25.22
C THR A 8 -2.58 13.16 -24.44
N ILE A 9 -2.52 12.01 -25.13
CA ILE A 9 -2.75 10.69 -24.51
C ILE A 9 -1.52 10.20 -23.73
N THR A 10 -0.32 10.55 -24.20
CA THR A 10 0.93 10.12 -23.54
C THR A 10 1.22 10.87 -22.24
N ALA A 11 0.63 12.04 -22.03
CA ALA A 11 0.80 12.79 -20.78
C ALA A 11 -0.12 12.29 -19.65
N LEU A 12 -1.28 11.71 -19.97
CA LEU A 12 -2.29 11.35 -18.95
C LEU A 12 -1.99 10.02 -18.25
N THR A 13 -1.26 9.12 -18.90
CA THR A 13 -0.92 7.80 -18.36
C THR A 13 0.22 7.82 -17.34
N ALA A 14 0.94 8.94 -17.20
CA ALA A 14 1.98 9.10 -16.18
C ALA A 14 1.43 9.48 -14.79
N SER A 15 0.14 9.82 -14.68
CA SER A 15 -0.47 10.35 -13.44
C SER A 15 -0.99 9.29 -12.50
N MET A 16 -0.97 8.01 -12.89
CA MET A 16 -1.16 6.91 -11.97
C MET A 16 0.21 6.47 -11.51
N SER A 17 0.73 7.15 -10.48
CA SER A 17 1.83 6.64 -9.68
C SER A 17 1.36 5.33 -9.07
N VAL A 18 1.68 4.22 -9.74
CA VAL A 18 1.51 2.87 -9.21
C VAL A 18 2.53 2.76 -8.08
N SER A 19 2.16 3.24 -6.91
CA SER A 19 2.94 2.99 -5.70
C SER A 19 2.89 1.49 -5.49
N ALA A 20 4.01 0.81 -5.74
CA ALA A 20 4.20 -0.62 -5.52
C ALA A 20 4.32 -0.91 -4.02
N CYS A 21 3.37 -0.39 -3.26
CA CYS A 21 3.26 -0.56 -1.84
C CYS A 21 2.14 -1.55 -1.55
N SER A 22 2.31 -2.30 -0.47
CA SER A 22 1.41 -3.30 0.08
C SER A 22 0.32 -2.62 0.91
N GLU A 23 -0.93 -3.05 0.73
CA GLU A 23 -2.06 -2.58 1.54
C GLU A 23 -2.16 -3.40 2.85
N LEU A 24 -3.18 -3.14 3.67
CA LEU A 24 -3.40 -3.88 4.92
C LEU A 24 -3.59 -5.38 4.65
N GLY A 25 -2.80 -6.21 5.34
CA GLY A 25 -2.84 -7.66 5.19
C GLY A 25 -2.04 -8.21 4.00
N ASP A 26 -1.52 -7.33 3.13
CA ASP A 26 -0.59 -7.75 2.07
C ASP A 26 0.80 -8.03 2.64
N PRO A 27 1.54 -8.96 2.00
CA PRO A 27 2.89 -9.26 2.42
C PRO A 27 3.82 -8.05 2.27
N CYS A 28 4.74 -7.92 3.21
CA CYS A 28 5.69 -6.81 3.25
C CYS A 28 7.07 -7.31 3.69
N SER A 29 8.15 -6.64 3.28
CA SER A 29 9.51 -6.94 3.77
C SER A 29 10.02 -5.88 4.73
N ALA A 30 9.60 -4.63 4.53
CA ALA A 30 9.97 -3.48 5.32
C ALA A 30 8.76 -2.55 5.51
N ASN A 31 8.82 -1.67 6.52
CA ASN A 31 7.74 -0.71 6.80
C ASN A 31 7.43 0.19 5.60
N VAL A 32 8.45 0.54 4.81
CA VAL A 32 8.31 1.37 3.61
C VAL A 32 7.53 0.68 2.49
N ASP A 33 7.40 -0.64 2.53
CA ASP A 33 6.55 -1.36 1.58
C ASP A 33 5.08 -1.09 1.86
N CYS A 34 4.67 -0.72 3.07
CA CYS A 34 3.27 -0.46 3.38
C CYS A 34 2.84 0.94 2.89
N CYS A 35 1.75 1.02 2.12
CA CYS A 35 1.33 2.26 1.44
C CYS A 35 1.08 3.45 2.38
N ASP A 36 0.74 3.15 3.62
CA ASP A 36 0.33 4.13 4.61
C ASP A 36 1.34 4.30 5.75
N TYR A 37 2.58 3.83 5.55
CA TYR A 37 3.70 4.12 6.44
C TYR A 37 4.33 5.48 6.08
N PRO A 38 4.60 6.38 7.04
CA PRO A 38 4.25 6.36 8.46
C PRO A 38 2.94 7.11 8.78
N ILE A 39 2.08 7.39 7.79
CA ILE A 39 0.99 8.36 7.89
C ILE A 39 -0.20 7.81 8.70
N SER A 40 -0.75 6.65 8.34
CA SER A 40 -1.85 5.99 9.08
C SER A 40 -1.36 4.91 10.05
N GLY A 41 -0.04 4.76 10.22
CA GLY A 41 0.54 3.82 11.17
C GLY A 41 0.48 2.36 10.71
N LEU A 42 0.34 2.11 9.41
CA LEU A 42 0.60 0.80 8.82
C LEU A 42 2.10 0.53 8.88
N TYR A 43 2.50 -0.63 9.38
CA TYR A 43 3.90 -1.03 9.46
C TYR A 43 4.04 -2.53 9.21
N CYS A 44 5.27 -2.96 8.97
CA CYS A 44 5.62 -4.32 8.63
C CYS A 44 6.33 -5.01 9.79
N PRO A 45 5.62 -5.64 10.73
CA PRO A 45 6.24 -6.43 11.78
C PRO A 45 6.94 -7.66 11.17
N THR A 46 8.26 -7.74 11.32
CA THR A 46 9.06 -8.94 10.97
C THR A 46 9.00 -9.40 9.51
N GLY A 47 8.53 -8.56 8.56
CA GLY A 47 8.50 -8.95 7.15
C GLY A 47 7.43 -9.98 6.81
N THR A 48 6.29 -9.97 7.51
CA THR A 48 5.16 -10.86 7.21
C THR A 48 4.12 -10.14 6.38
N VAL A 49 3.30 -9.29 7.01
CA VAL A 49 2.20 -8.56 6.38
C VAL A 49 2.05 -7.17 7.01
N CYS A 50 1.52 -6.21 6.25
CA CYS A 50 1.25 -4.86 6.75
C CYS A 50 0.08 -4.87 7.77
N ILE A 51 0.28 -4.32 8.97
CA ILE A 51 -0.74 -4.18 10.01
C ILE A 51 -0.70 -2.78 10.66
N TYR A 52 -1.76 -2.37 11.35
CA TYR A 52 -1.78 -1.10 12.08
C TYR A 52 -1.07 -1.20 13.43
N ALA A 53 -0.34 -0.15 13.83
CA ALA A 53 0.30 -0.06 15.16
C ALA A 53 -0.70 -0.10 16.33
N THR A 54 -1.98 0.13 16.03
CA THR A 54 -3.08 0.08 16.99
C THR A 54 -3.78 -1.28 17.06
N ASP A 55 -3.39 -2.28 16.27
CA ASP A 55 -3.85 -3.65 16.48
C ASP A 55 -3.11 -4.22 17.70
N PRO A 56 -3.77 -4.36 18.86
CA PRO A 56 -3.17 -5.06 19.98
C PRO A 56 -2.93 -6.54 19.58
N PRO A 57 -1.87 -7.19 20.09
CA PRO A 57 -1.58 -8.61 19.80
C PRO A 57 -2.63 -9.61 20.31
N ASP A 58 -3.83 -9.16 20.71
CA ASP A 58 -4.82 -9.96 21.45
C ASP A 58 -6.08 -10.31 20.63
N ARG A 59 -6.15 -9.96 19.34
CA ARG A 59 -7.36 -10.29 18.55
C ARG A 59 -7.34 -11.66 17.88
N LEU A 60 -6.29 -12.46 18.09
CA LEU A 60 -6.26 -13.89 17.77
C LEU A 60 -6.78 -14.78 18.92
N THR A 61 -7.04 -14.25 20.13
CA THR A 61 -7.50 -15.02 21.29
C THR A 61 -9.02 -15.20 21.39
N HIS A 62 -9.81 -14.52 20.55
CA HIS A 62 -11.29 -14.55 20.64
C HIS A 62 -12.01 -15.42 19.58
N LEU A 63 -11.27 -16.08 18.68
CA LEU A 63 -11.83 -17.07 17.74
C LEU A 63 -11.52 -18.53 18.12
N ALA A 64 -10.99 -18.76 19.32
CA ALA A 64 -10.75 -20.08 19.90
C ALA A 64 -11.49 -20.25 21.24
N ALA A 65 -12.80 -19.99 21.26
CA ALA A 65 -13.71 -20.36 22.34
C ALA A 65 -15.03 -20.88 21.76
#